data_AF-A0A971FQF2-F1
#
_entry.id   AF-A0A971FQF2-F1
#
_cell.length_a   1.000
_cell.length_b   1.000
_cell.length_c   1.000
_cell.angle_alpha   90.00
_cell.angle_beta   90.00
_cell.angle_gamma   90.00
#
_symmetry.space_group_name_H-M   'P 1'
#
loop_
_entity.id
_entity.type
_entity.pdbx_description
1 polymer ?
#
loop_
_entity_poly.entity_id
_entity_poly.type
_entity_poly.pdbx_seq_one_letter_code
_entity_poly.pdbx_strand_id
1 'polypeptide(L)' 'MALERKYSIKTDFNMLALLFIPIGVAINFVGGQLASLLKLPVYLDTIGTMLTAILAGPWVGAVT' A
#
# COMPACT_ATOMS: atom_id res chain seq x y z
N MET A 1 19.75 20.10 -2.19
CA MET A 1 19.95 18.95 -3.09
C MET A 1 18.68 18.11 -3.03
N ALA A 2 17.69 18.44 -3.87
CA ALA A 2 16.46 17.67 -3.96
C ALA A 2 16.78 16.38 -4.72
N LEU A 3 16.63 15.24 -4.06
CA LEU A 3 16.75 13.94 -4.73
C LEU A 3 15.55 13.81 -5.67
N GLU A 4 15.78 13.99 -6.97
CA GLU A 4 14.86 13.59 -8.03
C GLU A 4 14.70 12.05 -7.98
N ARG A 5 13.84 11.56 -7.08
CA ARG A 5 13.42 10.15 -7.06
C ARG A 5 12.58 9.94 -8.32
N LYS A 6 13.20 9.38 -9.36
CA LYS A 6 12.48 8.89 -10.54
C LYS A 6 11.66 7.66 -10.15
N TYR A 7 10.45 7.90 -9.67
CA TYR A 7 9.44 6.86 -9.48
C TYR A 7 9.04 6.33 -10.86
N SER A 8 9.25 5.04 -11.07
CA SER A 8 8.94 4.37 -12.33
C SER A 8 8.43 2.98 -12.00
N ILE A 9 7.47 2.47 -12.77
CA ILE A 9 6.93 1.12 -12.58
C ILE A 9 8.06 0.07 -12.49
N LYS A 10 9.14 0.24 -13.26
CA LYS A 10 10.28 -0.68 -13.28
C LYS A 10 11.17 -0.56 -12.04
N THR A 11 11.22 0.61 -11.43
CA THR A 11 12.02 0.89 -10.23
C THR A 11 11.27 0.48 -8.97
N ASP A 12 9.95 0.67 -8.96
CA ASP A 12 9.09 0.43 -7.82
C ASP A 12 8.74 -1.07 -7.70
N PHE A 13 8.56 -1.79 -8.83
CA PHE A 13 8.36 -3.25 -8.83
C PHE A 13 9.67 -4.03 -8.72
N ASN A 14 10.30 -3.96 -7.55
CA ASN A 14 11.43 -4.81 -7.18
C ASN A 14 10.96 -6.09 -6.43
N MET A 15 11.87 -7.03 -6.17
CA MET A 15 11.60 -8.27 -5.44
C MET A 15 10.91 -8.05 -4.08
N LEU A 16 11.29 -6.98 -3.38
CA LEU A 16 10.64 -6.56 -2.13
C LEU A 16 9.20 -6.10 -2.35
N ALA A 17 8.93 -5.31 -3.39
CA ALA A 17 7.59 -4.86 -3.70
C ALA A 17 6.64 -6.03 -3.99
N LEU A 18 7.12 -7.05 -4.69
CA LEU A 18 6.33 -8.25 -4.97
C LEU A 18 5.91 -9.01 -3.70
N LEU A 19 6.73 -8.96 -2.64
CA LEU A 19 6.41 -9.49 -1.31
C LEU A 19 5.46 -8.57 -0.54
N PHE A 20 5.59 -7.25 -0.69
CA PHE A 20 4.75 -6.27 -0.02
C PHE A 20 3.32 -6.22 -0.59
N ILE A 21 3.09 -6.58 -1.85
CA ILE A 21 1.75 -6.60 -2.45
C ILE A 21 0.78 -7.50 -1.67
N PRO A 22 1.03 -8.80 -1.47
CA PRO A 22 0.11 -9.67 -0.72
C PRO A 22 -0.04 -9.24 0.74
N ILE A 23 1.01 -8.67 1.34
CA ILE A 23 0.96 -8.13 2.71
C ILE A 23 0.03 -6.92 2.77
N GLY A 24 0.16 -5.98 1.83
CA GLY A 24 -0.71 -4.80 1.72
C GLY A 24 -2.17 -5.19 1.53
N VAL A 25 -2.45 -6.11 0.62
CA VAL A 25 -3.82 -6.63 0.38
C VAL A 25 -4.39 -7.28 1.65
N ALA A 26 -3.59 -8.05 2.40
CA ALA A 26 -4.05 -8.64 3.65
C ALA A 26 -4.39 -7.58 4.71
N ILE A 27 -3.57 -6.53 4.83
CA ILE A 27 -3.82 -5.40 5.74
C ILE A 27 -5.09 -4.67 5.32
N ASN A 28 -5.27 -4.38 4.03
CA ASN A 28 -6.46 -3.71 3.50
C ASN A 28 -7.73 -4.52 3.78
N PHE A 29 -7.67 -5.84 3.54
CA PHE A 29 -8.80 -6.73 3.81
C PHE A 29 -9.17 -6.77 5.30
N VAL A 30 -8.18 -6.92 6.19
CA VAL A 30 -8.43 -6.91 7.64
C VAL A 30 -8.93 -5.55 8.11
N GLY A 31 -8.36 -4.46 7.60
CA GLY A 31 -8.77 -3.09 7.90
C GLY A 31 -10.22 -2.82 7.50
N GLY A 32 -10.62 -3.20 6.28
CA GLY A 32 -11.99 -3.07 5.80
C GLY A 32 -12.98 -3.92 6.58
N GLN A 33 -12.61 -5.14 6.95
CA GLN A 33 -13.44 -5.99 7.81
C GLN A 33 -13.59 -5.40 9.22
N LEU A 34 -12.51 -4.88 9.80
CA LEU A 34 -12.54 -4.25 11.12
C LEU A 34 -13.38 -2.96 11.11
N ALA A 35 -13.23 -2.13 10.07
CA ALA A 35 -14.03 -0.92 9.87
C ALA A 35 -15.53 -1.24 9.78
N SER A 36 -15.88 -2.29 9.03
CA SER A 36 -17.26 -2.74 8.87
C SER A 36 -17.83 -3.32 10.17
N LEU A 37 -17.03 -4.08 10.91
CA LEU A 37 -17.43 -4.69 12.18
C LEU A 37 -17.69 -3.64 13.27
N LEU A 38 -16.82 -2.63 13.37
CA LEU A 38 -16.95 -1.53 14.33
C LEU A 38 -17.88 -0.41 13.83
N LYS A 39 -18.44 -0.54 12.62
CA LYS A 39 -19.29 0.48 11.96
C LYS A 39 -18.63 1.87 11.94
N LEU A 40 -17.34 1.91 11.68
CA LEU A 40 -16.60 3.15 11.58
C LEU A 40 -16.93 3.82 10.24
N PRO A 41 -17.25 5.13 10.20
CA PRO A 41 -17.50 5.87 8.96
C PRO A 41 -16.17 6.24 8.25
N VAL A 42 -15.13 5.41 8.37
CA VAL A 42 -13.79 5.63 7.80
C VAL A 42 -13.26 4.36 7.11
N TYR A 43 -12.50 4.55 6.03
CA TYR A 43 -11.89 3.47 5.23
C TYR A 43 -10.54 3.07 5.81
N LEU A 44 -10.55 2.20 6.82
CA LEU A 44 -9.35 1.76 7.53
C LEU A 44 -8.40 0.92 6.66
N ASP A 45 -8.91 0.39 5.54
CA ASP A 45 -8.19 -0.25 4.46
C ASP A 45 -7.19 0.69 3.76
N THR A 46 -7.41 2.01 3.72
CA THR A 46 -6.45 2.93 3.07
C THR A 46 -5.06 2.97 3.73
N ILE A 47 -4.94 2.48 4.97
CA ILE A 47 -3.67 2.42 5.70
C ILE A 47 -2.68 1.47 5.01
N GLY A 48 -3.13 0.30 4.54
CA GLY A 48 -2.22 -0.65 3.90
C GLY A 48 -1.73 -0.13 2.55
N THR A 49 -2.59 0.51 1.76
CA THR A 49 -2.20 1.20 0.52
C THR A 49 -1.21 2.34 0.75
N MET A 50 -1.36 3.13 1.81
CA MET A 50 -0.37 4.17 2.17
C MET A 50 0.97 3.55 2.59
N LEU A 51 0.94 2.49 3.40
CA LEU A 51 2.14 1.78 3.84
C LEU A 51 2.92 1.20 2.66
N THR A 52 2.25 0.51 1.74
CA THR A 52 2.88 -0.05 0.54
C THR A 52 3.36 1.04 -0.42
N ALA A 53 2.64 2.15 -0.55
CA ALA A 53 3.09 3.31 -1.35
C ALA A 53 4.38 3.93 -0.82
N ILE A 54 4.51 4.09 0.50
CA ILE A 54 5.69 4.69 1.14
C ILE A 54 6.88 3.74 1.09
N LEU A 55 6.67 2.44 1.33
CA LEU A 55 7.74 1.45 1.44
C LEU A 55 8.21 0.91 0.09
N ALA A 56 7.30 0.62 -0.83
CA ALA A 56 7.58 -0.04 -2.09
C ALA A 56 7.41 0.87 -3.32
N GLY A 57 6.87 2.07 -3.14
CA GLY A 57 6.69 3.08 -4.17
C GLY A 57 5.22 3.31 -4.55
N PRO A 58 4.89 4.49 -5.09
CA PRO A 58 3.51 4.90 -5.36
C PRO A 58 2.78 3.93 -6.29
N TRP A 59 3.47 3.32 -7.25
CA TRP A 59 2.86 2.37 -8.17
C TRP A 59 2.52 1.03 -7.53
N VAL A 60 3.29 0.61 -6.52
CA VAL A 60 3.00 -0.62 -5.77
C VAL A 60 1.81 -0.38 -4.87
N GLY A 61 1.76 0.77 -4.19
CA GLY A 61 0.58 1.20 -3.43
C GLY A 61 -0.68 1.25 -4.29
N ALA A 62 -0.60 1.77 -5.51
CA ALA A 62 -1.75 1.82 -6.42
C ALA A 62 -2.31 0.45 -6.81
N VAL A 63 -1.56 -0.64 -6.63
CA VAL A 63 -1.96 -2.01 -6.96
C VAL A 63 -2.49 -2.78 -5.74
N THR A 64 -2.22 -2.32 -4.52
CA THR A 64 -2.60 -2.96 -3.25
C THR A 64 -3.87 -2.39 -2.64
#